data_AF-A0AAD6YR07-F1
#
_entry.id   AF-A0AAD6YR07-F1
#
_cell.length_a   1.000
_cell.length_b   1.000
_cell.length_c   1.000
_cell.angle_alpha   90.00
_cell.angle_beta   90.00
_cell.angle_gamma   90.00
#
_symmetry.space_group_name_H-M   'P 1'
#
loop_
_entity.id
_entity.type
_entity.pdbx_description
1 polymer ?
#
loop_
_entity_poly.entity_id
_entity_poly.type
_entity_poly.pdbx_seq_one_letter_code
_entity_poly.pdbx_strand_id
1 'polypeptide(L)'
;MKFKFTLHTREPHFEIKDDRPFRTGSIRSWLNFAKIFENSHRTEPKPNFWNGLHNSFSLQSCLHPASMENASDSELNTVCSLVNMFYGGIPGGVPDEGLSNMIGVWMKRIHSMSNADCKRLADAGDLERMHEYALRVAAGVKLPSPDTALAKKYWMKIVASPKASPRNKATAHAHLIACTGILFGPEGRSINLGDCMRAGEHAELAAQGGLGSAPYVLLLGKTLRGFRHGEHKEAFGKWKHFWSAFDARDAEYQTELDQQAAKRSVRPSRYKCAAAGCPVEALKGHMLRSGAGKCEEAYKPSYCTKECQRADWKNHKPMCKPGLDVPKVESTQTPIPLWSHLSPSHWKSLDQTTSFRTSSNKRKPKPSAERDIQ
;
A
#
# COMPACT_ATOMS: atom_id res chain seq x y z
N MET A 1 -41.31 -16.03 36.79
CA MET A 1 -41.30 -16.07 35.31
C MET A 1 -39.92 -15.66 34.82
N LYS A 2 -39.21 -16.51 34.06
CA LYS A 2 -37.92 -16.17 33.43
C LYS A 2 -38.17 -16.02 31.93
N PHE A 3 -38.07 -14.80 31.40
CA PHE A 3 -38.14 -14.56 29.96
C PHE A 3 -36.77 -14.82 29.33
N LYS A 4 -36.72 -15.77 28.40
CA LYS A 4 -35.54 -16.07 27.59
C LYS A 4 -35.75 -15.38 26.25
N PHE A 5 -35.04 -14.27 26.00
CA PHE A 5 -35.01 -13.64 24.69
C PHE A 5 -33.99 -14.35 23.82
N THR A 6 -34.45 -14.95 22.72
CA THR A 6 -33.58 -15.51 21.67
C THR A 6 -33.62 -14.53 20.51
N LEU A 7 -32.54 -13.79 20.29
CA LEU A 7 -32.37 -12.96 19.08
C LEU A 7 -32.00 -13.88 17.91
N HIS A 8 -32.91 -14.03 16.96
CA HIS A 8 -32.59 -14.61 15.65
C HIS A 8 -32.10 -13.50 14.72
N THR A 9 -30.79 -13.40 14.55
CA THR A 9 -30.20 -12.62 13.47
C THR A 9 -30.20 -13.48 12.20
N ARG A 10 -31.11 -13.21 11.27
CA ARG A 10 -31.01 -13.73 9.90
C ARG A 10 -29.87 -12.97 9.20
N GLU A 11 -28.79 -13.67 8.86
CA GLU A 11 -27.73 -13.11 8.01
C GLU A 11 -28.27 -12.91 6.59
N PRO A 12 -28.23 -11.69 6.03
CA PRO A 12 -28.56 -11.48 4.62
C PRO A 12 -27.45 -12.06 3.74
N HIS A 13 -27.81 -13.06 2.93
CA HIS A 13 -26.96 -13.57 1.84
C HIS A 13 -26.87 -12.49 0.75
N PHE A 14 -25.73 -11.81 0.64
CA PHE A 14 -25.44 -10.89 -0.45
C PHE A 14 -24.61 -11.60 -1.52
N GLU A 15 -25.22 -11.86 -2.68
CA GLU A 15 -24.53 -12.37 -3.87
C GLU A 15 -23.96 -11.17 -4.66
N ILE A 16 -22.64 -11.01 -4.68
CA ILE A 16 -21.97 -9.96 -5.45
C ILE A 16 -21.76 -10.46 -6.89
N LYS A 17 -22.52 -9.91 -7.85
CA LYS A 17 -22.44 -10.24 -9.28
C LYS A 17 -21.60 -9.25 -10.10
N ASP A 18 -20.41 -8.87 -9.63
CA ASP A 18 -19.44 -8.13 -10.45
C ASP A 18 -18.32 -9.08 -10.87
N ASP A 19 -18.50 -9.74 -12.02
CA ASP A 19 -17.58 -10.75 -12.58
C ASP A 19 -16.31 -10.12 -13.20
N ARG A 20 -16.09 -8.81 -13.05
CA ARG A 20 -14.86 -8.18 -13.53
C ARG A 20 -13.73 -8.51 -12.56
N PRO A 21 -12.62 -9.13 -13.00
CA PRO A 21 -11.47 -9.32 -12.15
C PRO A 21 -11.02 -7.95 -11.66
N PHE A 22 -11.03 -7.77 -10.33
CA PHE A 22 -10.53 -6.56 -9.70
C PHE A 22 -9.12 -6.30 -10.24
N ARG A 23 -8.93 -5.16 -10.91
CA ARG A 23 -7.58 -4.68 -11.18
C ARG A 23 -6.98 -4.32 -9.84
N THR A 24 -6.16 -5.21 -9.29
CA THR A 24 -5.24 -4.89 -8.20
C THR A 24 -4.52 -3.61 -8.60
N GLY A 25 -4.65 -2.53 -7.85
CA GLY A 25 -3.85 -1.34 -8.15
C GLY A 25 -2.37 -1.69 -8.10
N SER A 26 -1.55 -0.88 -8.78
CA SER A 26 -0.17 -1.27 -9.07
C SER A 26 0.57 -1.57 -7.77
N ILE A 27 1.36 -2.65 -7.74
CA ILE A 27 2.09 -3.08 -6.54
C ILE A 27 3.01 -1.97 -6.00
N ARG A 28 3.40 -1.05 -6.89
CA ARG A 28 4.18 0.17 -6.63
C ARG A 28 3.57 1.05 -5.54
N SER A 29 2.26 1.20 -5.53
CA SER A 29 1.54 2.09 -4.62
C SER A 29 1.60 1.58 -3.18
N TRP A 30 1.58 0.26 -2.99
CA TRP A 30 1.75 -0.36 -1.67
C TRP A 30 3.21 -0.32 -1.20
N LEU A 31 4.16 -0.59 -2.10
CA LEU A 31 5.60 -0.50 -1.82
C LEU A 31 6.02 0.87 -1.29
N ASN A 32 5.48 1.95 -1.88
CA ASN A 32 5.72 3.31 -1.41
C ASN A 32 5.11 3.53 -0.02
N PHE A 33 3.87 3.08 0.20
CA PHE A 33 3.20 3.19 1.49
C PHE A 33 3.93 2.41 2.60
N ALA A 34 4.31 1.15 2.35
CA ALA A 34 5.01 0.29 3.29
C ALA A 34 6.42 0.83 3.65
N LYS A 35 7.15 1.41 2.69
CA LYS A 35 8.45 2.05 2.96
C LYS A 35 8.33 3.35 3.73
N ILE A 36 7.33 4.18 3.42
CA ILE A 36 7.04 5.39 4.20
C ILE A 36 6.78 4.99 5.66
N PHE A 37 5.99 3.93 5.87
CA PHE A 37 5.70 3.37 7.18
C PHE A 37 6.95 2.78 7.87
N GLU A 38 7.74 1.95 7.19
CA GLU A 38 8.97 1.35 7.75
C GLU A 38 10.04 2.39 8.10
N ASN A 39 10.17 3.44 7.30
CA ASN A 39 11.13 4.51 7.55
C ASN A 39 10.71 5.39 8.74
N SER A 40 9.40 5.60 8.97
CA SER A 40 8.92 6.31 10.16
C SER A 40 9.19 5.56 11.48
N HIS A 41 9.39 4.24 11.43
CA HIS A 41 9.72 3.39 12.59
C HIS A 41 11.21 3.32 12.94
N ARG A 42 12.09 3.96 12.16
CA ARG A 42 13.54 3.96 12.42
C ARG A 42 14.05 5.25 13.08
N THR A 43 13.18 6.25 13.25
CA THR A 43 13.53 7.55 13.83
C THR A 43 12.94 7.70 15.22
N GLU A 44 13.61 8.42 16.11
CA GLU A 44 13.24 8.59 17.54
C GLU A 44 11.73 8.85 17.78
N PRO A 45 11.17 8.30 18.88
CA PRO A 45 9.74 8.33 19.14
C PRO A 45 9.24 9.76 19.33
N LYS A 46 8.38 10.22 18.40
CA LYS A 46 7.63 11.47 18.56
C LYS A 46 6.28 11.20 19.22
N PRO A 47 5.80 12.09 20.10
CA PRO A 47 4.60 11.86 20.92
C PRO A 47 3.29 11.70 20.11
N ASN A 48 3.29 12.01 18.81
CA ASN A 48 2.17 11.76 17.90
C ASN A 48 2.69 11.06 16.63
N PHE A 49 2.28 9.82 16.39
CA PHE A 49 2.67 9.03 15.21
C PHE A 49 2.38 9.79 13.90
N TRP A 50 1.25 10.52 13.84
CA TRP A 50 0.95 11.39 12.71
C TRP A 50 2.13 12.31 12.43
N ASN A 51 2.60 13.09 13.42
CA ASN A 51 3.77 14.01 13.37
C ASN A 51 5.09 13.35 12.92
N GLY A 52 5.26 12.03 13.06
CA GLY A 52 6.45 11.28 12.62
C GLY A 52 6.59 11.18 11.10
N LEU A 53 5.48 11.11 10.37
CA LEU A 53 5.46 11.15 8.90
C LEU A 53 5.86 12.53 8.33
N HIS A 54 5.92 13.59 9.16
CA HIS A 54 6.02 14.99 8.71
C HIS A 54 7.43 15.57 8.58
N ASN A 55 8.48 14.95 9.16
CA ASN A 55 9.78 15.66 9.30
C ASN A 55 10.88 15.23 8.32
N SER A 56 10.64 14.31 7.39
CA SER A 56 11.73 13.74 6.57
C SER A 56 11.93 14.43 5.21
N PHE A 57 11.02 15.29 4.76
CA PHE A 57 11.09 15.95 3.45
C PHE A 57 10.42 17.33 3.48
N SER A 58 11.11 18.38 3.05
CA SER A 58 10.47 19.65 2.69
C SER A 58 9.62 19.40 1.43
N LEU A 59 8.32 19.21 1.65
CA LEU A 59 7.35 18.90 0.60
C LEU A 59 7.30 20.00 -0.47
N GLN A 60 7.55 21.26 -0.11
CA GLN A 60 7.57 22.38 -1.06
C GLN A 60 8.52 22.17 -2.26
N SER A 61 9.64 21.47 -2.06
CA SER A 61 10.63 21.24 -3.13
C SER A 61 10.17 20.25 -4.22
N CYS A 62 9.11 19.47 -3.97
CA CYS A 62 8.67 18.37 -4.83
C CYS A 62 7.30 18.61 -5.50
N LEU A 63 6.67 19.76 -5.26
CA LEU A 63 5.28 20.04 -5.63
C LEU A 63 5.19 21.17 -6.67
N HIS A 64 4.28 21.05 -7.64
CA HIS A 64 4.16 22.03 -8.75
C HIS A 64 3.41 23.30 -8.27
N PRO A 65 3.81 24.53 -8.65
CA PRO A 65 3.57 25.72 -7.81
C PRO A 65 2.15 26.27 -7.79
N ALA A 66 1.44 26.25 -8.93
CA ALA A 66 0.30 27.16 -9.14
C ALA A 66 -0.91 26.99 -8.19
N SER A 67 -1.07 25.85 -7.52
CA SER A 67 -2.18 25.61 -6.58
C SER A 67 -1.77 25.65 -5.11
N MET A 68 -0.47 25.82 -4.81
CA MET A 68 0.09 25.63 -3.47
C MET A 68 0.83 26.86 -2.94
N GLU A 69 1.03 27.90 -3.75
CA GLU A 69 1.80 29.11 -3.39
C GLU A 69 1.29 29.85 -2.14
N ASN A 70 0.02 29.65 -1.76
CA ASN A 70 -0.59 30.33 -0.61
C ASN A 70 -0.87 29.42 0.60
N ALA A 71 -0.54 28.13 0.53
CA ALA A 71 -0.85 27.19 1.59
C ALA A 71 0.24 27.20 2.67
N SER A 72 -0.16 27.36 3.93
CA SER A 72 0.79 27.24 5.06
C SER A 72 1.32 25.80 5.18
N ASP A 73 2.53 25.61 5.70
CA ASP A 73 3.09 24.27 5.95
C ASP A 73 2.18 23.42 6.84
N SER A 74 1.51 24.03 7.82
CA SER A 74 0.53 23.36 8.68
C SER A 74 -0.67 22.83 7.89
N GLU A 75 -1.16 23.61 6.94
CA GLU A 75 -2.25 23.20 6.05
C GLU A 75 -1.81 22.08 5.11
N LEU A 76 -0.62 22.20 4.51
CA LEU A 76 -0.05 21.15 3.65
C LEU A 76 0.12 19.83 4.39
N ASN A 77 0.64 19.88 5.61
CA ASN A 77 0.77 18.73 6.49
C ASN A 77 -0.58 18.08 6.79
N THR A 78 -1.59 18.89 7.08
CA THR A 78 -2.95 18.42 7.36
C THR A 78 -3.59 17.74 6.14
N VAL A 79 -3.40 18.30 4.94
CA VAL A 79 -3.89 17.69 3.70
C VAL A 79 -3.11 16.43 3.34
N CYS A 80 -1.80 16.39 3.57
CA CYS A 80 -1.03 15.16 3.41
C CYS A 80 -1.56 14.03 4.30
N SER A 81 -1.85 14.32 5.57
CA SER A 81 -2.48 13.36 6.48
C SER A 81 -3.83 12.87 5.97
N LEU A 82 -4.67 13.78 5.47
CA LEU A 82 -5.96 13.41 4.87
C LEU A 82 -5.79 12.50 3.65
N VAL A 83 -4.88 12.84 2.74
CA VAL A 83 -4.58 12.08 1.52
C VAL A 83 -4.11 10.67 1.89
N ASN A 84 -3.17 10.57 2.83
CA ASN A 84 -2.68 9.29 3.32
C ASN A 84 -3.81 8.44 3.93
N MET A 85 -4.72 9.07 4.68
CA MET A 85 -5.89 8.36 5.22
C MET A 85 -6.83 7.85 4.14
N PHE A 86 -7.20 8.71 3.19
CA PHE A 86 -8.09 8.36 2.10
C PHE A 86 -7.56 7.16 1.30
N TYR A 87 -6.29 7.21 0.89
CA TYR A 87 -5.70 6.11 0.11
C TYR A 87 -5.37 4.89 0.95
N GLY A 88 -5.22 5.04 2.27
CA GLY A 88 -5.09 3.92 3.20
C GLY A 88 -6.30 2.99 3.18
N GLY A 89 -7.50 3.54 2.98
CA GLY A 89 -8.76 2.78 2.94
C GLY A 89 -9.22 2.32 1.56
N ILE A 90 -8.47 2.58 0.49
CA ILE A 90 -8.88 2.28 -0.90
C ILE A 90 -7.94 1.23 -1.52
N PRO A 91 -8.48 0.23 -2.24
CA PRO A 91 -7.66 -0.76 -2.93
C PRO A 91 -6.75 -0.10 -3.95
N GLY A 92 -5.53 -0.61 -4.06
CA GLY A 92 -4.58 -0.17 -5.08
C GLY A 92 -3.70 1.01 -4.69
N GLY A 93 -3.92 1.62 -3.53
CA GLY A 93 -3.07 2.66 -2.96
C GLY A 93 -3.01 3.96 -3.78
N VAL A 94 -1.93 4.71 -3.59
CA VAL A 94 -1.66 5.99 -4.26
C VAL A 94 -1.51 5.82 -5.78
N PRO A 95 -2.35 6.43 -6.63
CA PRO A 95 -2.18 6.41 -8.09
C PRO A 95 -0.78 6.80 -8.57
N ASP A 96 -0.39 6.27 -9.73
CA ASP A 96 0.89 6.56 -10.39
C ASP A 96 1.06 8.06 -10.74
N GLU A 97 -0.04 8.84 -10.73
CA GLU A 97 -0.06 10.31 -10.92
C GLU A 97 0.71 11.10 -9.84
N GLY A 98 1.19 10.41 -8.80
CA GLY A 98 2.08 10.96 -7.79
C GLY A 98 1.32 11.70 -6.67
N LEU A 99 1.87 11.63 -5.47
CA LEU A 99 1.30 12.24 -4.26
C LEU A 99 1.00 13.74 -4.42
N SER A 100 1.84 14.44 -5.19
CA SER A 100 1.71 15.86 -5.50
C SER A 100 0.37 16.23 -6.13
N ASN A 101 -0.02 15.52 -7.20
CA ASN A 101 -1.27 15.78 -7.89
C ASN A 101 -2.47 15.57 -6.97
N MET A 102 -2.40 14.52 -6.14
CA MET A 102 -3.48 14.19 -5.21
C MET A 102 -3.64 15.24 -4.11
N ILE A 103 -2.54 15.77 -3.58
CA ILE A 103 -2.58 16.87 -2.61
C ILE A 103 -3.27 18.09 -3.26
N GLY A 104 -2.91 18.46 -4.48
CA GLY A 104 -3.56 19.56 -5.21
C GLY A 104 -5.06 19.36 -5.41
N VAL A 105 -5.48 18.15 -5.81
CA VAL A 105 -6.90 17.79 -5.95
C VAL A 105 -7.65 17.93 -4.62
N TRP A 106 -7.07 17.43 -3.52
CA TRP A 106 -7.69 17.52 -2.20
C TRP A 106 -7.72 18.93 -1.64
N MET A 107 -6.68 19.74 -1.86
CA MET A 107 -6.68 21.17 -1.52
C MET A 107 -7.85 21.89 -2.20
N LYS A 108 -7.98 21.74 -3.53
CA LYS A 108 -9.09 22.32 -4.30
C LYS A 108 -10.45 21.87 -3.75
N ARG A 109 -10.58 20.58 -3.43
CA ARG A 109 -11.82 20.01 -2.86
C ARG A 109 -12.13 20.59 -1.48
N ILE A 110 -11.14 20.68 -0.59
CA ILE A 110 -11.26 21.25 0.78
C ILE A 110 -11.60 22.74 0.74
N HIS A 111 -11.07 23.49 -0.23
CA HIS A 111 -11.37 24.91 -0.40
C HIS A 111 -12.73 25.15 -1.04
N SER A 112 -13.18 24.27 -1.92
CA SER A 112 -14.50 24.40 -2.59
C SER A 112 -15.70 24.23 -1.66
N MET A 113 -15.52 23.67 -0.46
CA MET A 113 -16.62 23.39 0.47
C MET A 113 -16.19 23.58 1.92
N SER A 114 -16.95 24.40 2.66
CA SER A 114 -16.74 24.63 4.09
C SER A 114 -16.96 23.35 4.91
N ASN A 115 -16.36 23.26 6.11
CA ASN A 115 -16.63 22.15 7.02
C ASN A 115 -18.10 22.12 7.48
N ALA A 116 -18.73 23.29 7.62
CA ALA A 116 -20.14 23.39 7.99
C ALA A 116 -21.05 22.80 6.90
N ASP A 117 -20.80 23.11 5.63
CA ASP A 117 -21.56 22.56 4.51
C ASP A 117 -21.30 21.06 4.33
N CYS A 118 -20.04 20.64 4.42
CA CYS A 118 -19.67 19.23 4.35
C CYS A 118 -20.38 18.43 5.44
N LYS A 119 -20.39 18.94 6.68
CA LYS A 119 -21.12 18.37 7.81
C LYS A 119 -22.63 18.34 7.56
N ARG A 120 -23.22 19.44 7.08
CA ARG A 120 -24.67 19.53 6.81
C ARG A 120 -25.11 18.46 5.80
N LEU A 121 -24.36 18.28 4.72
CA LEU A 121 -24.64 17.24 3.71
C LEU A 121 -24.41 15.83 4.27
N ALA A 122 -23.35 15.64 5.05
CA ALA A 122 -23.09 14.38 5.74
C ALA A 122 -24.23 13.99 6.70
N ASP A 123 -24.74 14.95 7.48
CA ASP A 123 -25.88 14.74 8.37
C ASP A 123 -27.19 14.51 7.61
N ALA A 124 -27.33 15.07 6.39
CA ALA A 124 -28.46 14.82 5.50
C ALA A 124 -28.47 13.42 4.84
N GLY A 125 -27.46 12.59 5.10
CA GLY A 125 -27.43 11.22 4.57
C GLY A 125 -26.57 11.02 3.32
N ASP A 126 -25.87 12.06 2.84
CA ASP A 126 -24.98 11.95 1.69
C ASP A 126 -23.73 11.13 2.07
N LEU A 127 -23.59 9.94 1.46
CA LEU A 127 -22.54 8.99 1.80
C LEU A 127 -21.13 9.49 1.44
N GLU A 128 -20.99 10.20 0.32
CA GLU A 128 -19.70 10.75 -0.07
C GLU A 128 -19.28 11.85 0.90
N ARG A 129 -20.23 12.70 1.30
CA ARG A 129 -19.97 13.77 2.28
C ARG A 129 -19.79 13.24 3.69
N MET A 130 -20.46 12.16 4.10
CA MET A 130 -20.13 11.46 5.35
C MET A 130 -18.68 11.01 5.36
N HIS A 131 -18.22 10.40 4.26
CA HIS A 131 -16.88 9.88 4.17
C HIS A 131 -15.83 11.00 4.16
N GLU A 132 -16.07 12.05 3.37
CA GLU A 132 -15.20 13.22 3.32
C GLU A 132 -15.16 13.96 4.66
N TYR A 133 -16.31 14.17 5.30
CA TYR A 133 -16.36 14.82 6.60
C TYR A 133 -15.64 13.99 7.68
N ALA A 134 -15.81 12.67 7.68
CA ALA A 134 -15.06 11.78 8.58
C ALA A 134 -13.54 11.94 8.40
N LEU A 135 -13.06 11.98 7.15
CA LEU A 135 -11.64 12.21 6.84
C LEU A 135 -11.13 13.57 7.32
N ARG A 136 -11.90 14.65 7.06
CA ARG A 136 -11.55 16.00 7.51
C ARG A 136 -11.43 16.07 9.02
N VAL A 137 -12.40 15.48 9.72
CA VAL A 137 -12.44 15.43 11.18
C VAL A 137 -11.28 14.59 11.74
N ALA A 138 -10.98 13.43 11.12
CA ALA A 138 -9.85 12.59 11.51
C ALA A 138 -8.49 13.26 11.28
N ALA A 139 -8.37 14.14 10.27
CA ALA A 139 -7.11 14.82 9.97
C ALA A 139 -6.97 16.19 10.67
N GLY A 140 -8.05 16.70 11.29
CA GLY A 140 -8.06 18.06 11.85
C GLY A 140 -8.13 19.17 10.80
N VAL A 141 -8.64 18.90 9.59
CA VAL A 141 -8.73 19.92 8.52
C VAL A 141 -9.63 21.06 8.96
N LYS A 142 -9.06 22.27 9.16
CA LYS A 142 -9.79 23.46 9.63
C LYS A 142 -10.55 23.23 10.95
N LEU A 143 -9.98 22.42 11.84
CA LEU A 143 -10.47 22.18 13.20
C LEU A 143 -9.34 22.46 14.19
N PRO A 144 -9.65 22.83 15.46
CA PRO A 144 -8.62 23.05 16.48
C PRO A 144 -7.75 21.82 16.73
N SER A 145 -8.35 20.63 16.61
CA SER A 145 -7.67 19.35 16.75
C SER A 145 -8.42 18.24 15.98
N PRO A 146 -7.75 17.13 15.63
CA PRO A 146 -8.39 15.93 15.13
C PRO A 146 -9.38 15.32 16.14
N ASP A 147 -10.51 14.80 15.66
CA ASP A 147 -11.53 14.12 16.49
C ASP A 147 -11.84 12.71 15.94
N THR A 148 -11.08 11.72 16.40
CA THR A 148 -11.22 10.34 15.94
C THR A 148 -12.56 9.72 16.34
N ALA A 149 -13.15 10.14 17.46
CA ALA A 149 -14.43 9.60 17.93
C ALA A 149 -15.57 10.04 17.01
N LEU A 150 -15.58 11.32 16.62
CA LEU A 150 -16.55 11.85 15.66
C LEU A 150 -16.34 11.25 14.26
N ALA A 151 -15.10 11.10 13.79
CA ALA A 151 -14.83 10.45 12.52
C ALA A 151 -15.36 9.01 12.48
N LYS A 152 -15.07 8.21 13.54
CA LYS A 152 -15.62 6.85 13.73
C LYS A 152 -17.15 6.84 13.66
N LYS A 153 -17.82 7.80 14.29
CA LYS A 153 -19.29 7.92 14.25
C LYS A 153 -19.81 8.03 12.81
N TYR A 154 -19.17 8.82 11.94
CA TYR A 154 -19.60 8.95 10.54
C TYR A 154 -19.28 7.71 9.70
N TRP A 155 -18.13 7.09 9.86
CA TRP A 155 -17.86 5.82 9.18
C TRP A 155 -18.83 4.71 9.59
N MET A 156 -19.21 4.64 10.87
CA MET A 156 -20.26 3.72 11.32
C MET A 156 -21.64 4.03 10.72
N LYS A 157 -21.99 5.31 10.51
CA LYS A 157 -23.21 5.68 9.76
C LYS A 157 -23.18 5.14 8.32
N ILE A 158 -22.02 5.20 7.64
CA ILE A 158 -21.86 4.65 6.28
C ILE A 158 -22.06 3.12 6.28
N VAL A 159 -21.40 2.42 7.21
CA VAL A 159 -21.51 0.96 7.36
C VAL A 159 -22.97 0.55 7.60
N ALA A 160 -23.67 1.25 8.49
CA ALA A 160 -25.06 0.96 8.85
C ALA A 160 -26.07 1.40 7.76
N SER A 161 -25.67 2.25 6.82
CA SER A 161 -26.59 2.79 5.82
C SER A 161 -27.05 1.70 4.84
N PRO A 162 -28.37 1.55 4.60
CA PRO A 162 -28.88 0.64 3.58
C PRO A 162 -28.57 1.16 2.16
N LYS A 163 -28.31 2.46 2.00
CA LYS A 163 -27.97 3.08 0.71
C LYS A 163 -26.49 2.88 0.33
N ALA A 164 -25.65 2.43 1.26
CA ALA A 164 -24.23 2.28 1.00
C ALA A 164 -23.96 1.03 0.15
N SER A 165 -23.26 1.23 -0.97
CA SER A 165 -22.74 0.14 -1.78
C SER A 165 -21.77 -0.73 -0.97
N PRO A 166 -21.57 -2.01 -1.34
CA PRO A 166 -20.58 -2.87 -0.70
C PRO A 166 -19.19 -2.22 -0.63
N ARG A 167 -18.80 -1.52 -1.71
CA ARG A 167 -17.55 -0.76 -1.78
C ARG A 167 -17.48 0.34 -0.73
N ASN A 168 -18.54 1.16 -0.59
CA ASN A 168 -18.56 2.23 0.42
C ASN A 168 -18.47 1.68 1.85
N LYS A 169 -19.14 0.56 2.13
CA LYS A 169 -19.08 -0.11 3.44
C LYS A 169 -17.67 -0.65 3.71
N ALA A 170 -17.08 -1.34 2.74
CA ALA A 170 -15.75 -1.88 2.87
C ALA A 170 -14.69 -0.76 3.03
N THR A 171 -14.82 0.35 2.31
CA THR A 171 -13.92 1.51 2.46
C THR A 171 -14.06 2.13 3.85
N ALA A 172 -15.29 2.29 4.37
CA ALA A 172 -15.50 2.75 5.73
C ALA A 172 -14.90 1.79 6.77
N HIS A 173 -15.05 0.48 6.58
CA HIS A 173 -14.39 -0.52 7.43
C HIS A 173 -12.87 -0.41 7.41
N ALA A 174 -12.26 -0.22 6.24
CA ALA A 174 -10.81 -0.03 6.15
C ALA A 174 -10.33 1.20 6.95
N HIS A 175 -11.07 2.32 6.91
CA HIS A 175 -10.74 3.49 7.72
C HIS A 175 -10.97 3.28 9.23
N LEU A 176 -11.98 2.49 9.61
CA LEU A 176 -12.22 2.14 11.00
C LEU A 176 -11.05 1.36 11.62
N ILE A 177 -10.28 0.60 10.82
CA ILE A 177 -9.03 -0.06 11.26
C ILE A 177 -8.05 1.00 11.78
N ALA A 178 -7.81 2.08 11.03
CA ALA A 178 -6.91 3.16 11.43
C ALA A 178 -7.34 3.83 12.75
N CYS A 179 -8.65 3.93 12.99
CA CYS A 179 -9.20 4.51 14.22
C CYS A 179 -9.04 3.66 15.47
N THR A 180 -8.69 2.37 15.34
CA THR A 180 -8.44 1.51 16.51
C THR A 180 -7.13 1.86 17.23
N GLY A 181 -6.28 2.69 16.62
CA GLY A 181 -4.99 3.07 17.19
C GLY A 181 -3.91 2.00 17.09
N ILE A 182 -4.22 0.80 16.56
CA ILE A 182 -3.25 -0.29 16.41
C ILE A 182 -2.17 0.05 15.41
N LEU A 183 -2.55 0.68 14.29
CA LEU A 183 -1.61 0.97 13.21
C LEU A 183 -0.65 2.11 13.56
N PHE A 184 -1.06 2.99 14.49
CA PHE A 184 -0.49 4.32 14.69
C PHE A 184 -0.24 4.66 16.16
N GLY A 185 -0.18 3.66 17.04
CA GLY A 185 0.21 3.84 18.43
C GLY A 185 1.70 4.21 18.52
N PRO A 186 2.12 5.01 19.52
CA PRO A 186 3.54 5.22 19.74
C PRO A 186 4.20 3.89 20.10
N GLU A 187 5.46 3.78 19.70
CA GLU A 187 6.27 2.59 19.89
C GLU A 187 6.30 2.18 21.37
N GLY A 188 6.22 0.88 21.62
CA GLY A 188 6.25 0.32 22.97
C GLY A 188 4.93 0.35 23.74
N ARG A 189 3.83 0.91 23.20
CA ARG A 189 2.51 0.64 23.80
C ARG A 189 2.13 -0.82 23.63
N SER A 190 1.65 -1.42 24.71
CA SER A 190 0.99 -2.72 24.62
C SER A 190 -0.20 -2.62 23.68
N ILE A 191 -0.25 -3.53 22.70
CA ILE A 191 -1.36 -3.60 21.76
C ILE A 191 -2.59 -4.08 22.54
N ASN A 192 -3.65 -3.29 22.53
CA ASN A 192 -4.91 -3.68 23.18
C ASN A 192 -5.58 -4.78 22.36
N LEU A 193 -5.72 -5.98 22.95
CA LEU A 193 -6.33 -7.12 22.26
C LEU A 193 -7.76 -6.82 21.77
N GLY A 194 -8.54 -6.06 22.53
CA GLY A 194 -9.90 -5.67 22.15
C GLY A 194 -9.92 -4.79 20.89
N ASP A 195 -8.94 -3.90 20.74
CA ASP A 195 -8.77 -3.15 19.50
C ASP A 195 -8.40 -4.09 18.35
N CYS A 196 -7.57 -5.12 18.58
CA CYS A 196 -7.16 -6.05 17.53
C CYS A 196 -8.34 -6.85 16.99
N MET A 197 -9.20 -7.29 17.89
CA MET A 197 -10.39 -8.03 17.52
C MET A 197 -11.34 -7.16 16.67
N ARG A 198 -11.56 -5.90 17.07
CA ARG A 198 -12.37 -4.96 16.28
C ARG A 198 -11.74 -4.63 14.92
N ALA A 199 -10.43 -4.41 14.89
CA ALA A 199 -9.70 -4.15 13.65
C ALA A 199 -9.80 -5.34 12.69
N GLY A 200 -9.63 -6.56 13.20
CA GLY A 200 -9.74 -7.78 12.40
C GLY A 200 -11.15 -8.04 11.89
N GLU A 201 -12.19 -7.75 12.68
CA GLU A 201 -13.58 -7.79 12.21
C GLU A 201 -13.83 -6.80 11.05
N HIS A 202 -13.32 -5.57 11.16
CA HIS A 202 -13.41 -4.60 10.06
C HIS A 202 -12.60 -5.04 8.83
N ALA A 203 -11.41 -5.61 9.03
CA ALA A 203 -10.59 -6.11 7.94
C ALA A 203 -11.25 -7.29 7.21
N GLU A 204 -11.88 -8.21 7.95
CA GLU A 204 -12.65 -9.32 7.39
C GLU A 204 -13.80 -8.81 6.52
N LEU A 205 -14.59 -7.87 7.04
CA LEU A 205 -15.70 -7.27 6.29
C LEU A 205 -15.22 -6.49 5.06
N ALA A 206 -14.11 -5.76 5.17
CA ALA A 206 -13.50 -5.06 4.04
C ALA A 206 -13.00 -6.02 2.97
N ALA A 207 -12.35 -7.12 3.37
CA ALA A 207 -11.86 -8.15 2.46
C ALA A 207 -13.01 -8.88 1.76
N GLN A 208 -14.07 -9.25 2.50
CA GLN A 208 -15.28 -9.84 1.97
C GLN A 208 -15.97 -8.92 0.94
N GLY A 209 -15.92 -7.60 1.16
CA GLY A 209 -16.41 -6.59 0.21
C GLY A 209 -15.48 -6.30 -0.98
N GLY A 210 -14.43 -7.10 -1.19
CA GLY A 210 -13.49 -6.96 -2.32
C GLY A 210 -12.37 -5.95 -2.11
N LEU A 211 -12.21 -5.39 -0.89
CA LEU A 211 -11.11 -4.45 -0.58
C LEU A 211 -9.98 -5.10 0.22
N GLY A 212 -9.74 -6.40 0.04
CA GLY A 212 -8.68 -7.13 0.73
C GLY A 212 -7.26 -6.58 0.44
N SER A 213 -7.09 -5.83 -0.64
CA SER A 213 -5.84 -5.16 -1.02
C SER A 213 -5.75 -3.69 -0.58
N ALA A 214 -6.69 -3.19 0.23
CA ALA A 214 -6.59 -1.85 0.82
C ALA A 214 -5.36 -1.76 1.75
N PRO A 215 -4.56 -0.68 1.72
CA PRO A 215 -3.34 -0.58 2.51
C PRO A 215 -3.54 -0.78 4.02
N TYR A 216 -4.64 -0.30 4.62
CA TYR A 216 -4.94 -0.51 6.03
C TYR A 216 -5.26 -1.95 6.40
N VAL A 217 -5.90 -2.70 5.48
CA VAL A 217 -6.11 -4.14 5.65
C VAL A 217 -4.75 -4.84 5.64
N LEU A 218 -3.92 -4.56 4.65
CA LEU A 218 -2.59 -5.18 4.52
C LEU A 218 -1.66 -4.83 5.68
N LEU A 219 -1.68 -3.57 6.13
CA LEU A 219 -0.88 -3.12 7.26
C LEU A 219 -1.29 -3.83 8.55
N LEU A 220 -2.60 -3.99 8.78
CA LEU A 220 -3.10 -4.78 9.91
C LEU A 220 -2.62 -6.24 9.83
N GLY A 221 -2.63 -6.85 8.65
CA GLY A 221 -2.14 -8.22 8.46
C GLY A 221 -0.67 -8.36 8.85
N LYS A 222 0.17 -7.39 8.47
CA LYS A 222 1.58 -7.33 8.88
C LYS A 222 1.72 -7.22 10.40
N THR A 223 0.95 -6.33 11.03
CA THR A 223 0.96 -6.15 12.49
C THR A 223 0.49 -7.40 13.24
N LEU A 224 -0.51 -8.11 12.71
CA LEU A 224 -1.15 -9.24 13.37
C LEU A 224 -0.55 -10.62 13.01
N ARG A 225 0.40 -10.68 12.06
CA ARG A 225 0.98 -11.95 11.57
C ARG A 225 1.53 -12.83 12.69
N GLY A 226 2.21 -12.24 13.68
CA GLY A 226 2.74 -12.98 14.84
C GLY A 226 1.63 -13.64 15.69
N PHE A 227 0.51 -12.94 15.88
CA PHE A 227 -0.62 -13.45 16.68
C PHE A 227 -1.37 -14.58 15.97
N ARG A 228 -1.45 -14.54 14.64
CA ARG A 228 -2.09 -15.59 13.83
C ARG A 228 -1.40 -16.95 13.99
N HIS A 229 -0.07 -16.97 14.11
CA HIS A 229 0.71 -18.19 14.20
C HIS A 229 1.14 -18.55 15.64
N GLY A 230 0.87 -17.66 16.60
CA GLY A 230 1.26 -17.82 18.00
C GLY A 230 0.13 -18.33 18.90
N GLU A 231 0.19 -17.94 20.18
CA GLU A 231 -0.72 -18.39 21.25
C GLU A 231 -2.19 -18.05 20.99
N HIS A 232 -2.48 -17.05 20.16
CA HIS A 232 -3.83 -16.59 19.86
C HIS A 232 -4.35 -17.06 18.49
N LYS A 233 -3.77 -18.13 17.91
CA LYS A 233 -4.13 -18.62 16.56
C LYS A 233 -5.63 -18.81 16.32
N GLU A 234 -6.38 -19.27 17.32
CA GLU A 234 -7.83 -19.53 17.18
C GLU A 234 -8.63 -18.23 17.09
N ALA A 235 -8.30 -17.26 17.94
CA ALA A 235 -8.97 -15.95 17.96
C ALA A 235 -8.73 -15.17 16.66
N PHE A 236 -7.51 -15.20 16.15
CA PHE A 236 -7.12 -14.47 14.94
C PHE A 236 -7.39 -15.26 13.66
N GLY A 237 -7.37 -16.60 13.69
CA GLY A 237 -7.54 -17.46 12.51
C GLY A 237 -8.95 -17.49 11.92
N LYS A 238 -9.95 -16.94 12.62
CA LYS A 238 -11.35 -16.92 12.16
C LYS A 238 -11.62 -16.01 10.95
N TRP A 239 -10.75 -15.02 10.68
CA TRP A 239 -10.92 -14.03 9.60
C TRP A 239 -10.37 -14.53 8.26
N LYS A 240 -11.10 -15.44 7.62
CA LYS A 240 -10.63 -16.18 6.45
C LYS A 240 -10.39 -15.29 5.23
N HIS A 241 -11.31 -14.36 4.93
CA HIS A 241 -11.19 -13.48 3.76
C HIS A 241 -10.05 -12.50 3.93
N PHE A 242 -9.91 -11.94 5.13
CA PHE A 242 -8.80 -11.07 5.49
C PHE A 242 -7.45 -11.76 5.29
N TRP A 243 -7.25 -12.94 5.89
CA TRP A 243 -5.98 -13.64 5.78
C TRP A 243 -5.69 -14.12 4.38
N SER A 244 -6.70 -14.60 3.64
CA SER A 244 -6.53 -14.98 2.23
C SER A 244 -6.06 -13.79 1.39
N ALA A 245 -6.64 -12.61 1.57
CA ALA A 245 -6.23 -11.41 0.85
C ALA A 245 -4.82 -10.94 1.25
N PHE A 246 -4.49 -11.00 2.54
CA PHE A 246 -3.16 -10.67 3.04
C PHE A 246 -2.09 -11.62 2.49
N ASP A 247 -2.32 -12.94 2.57
CA ASP A 247 -1.36 -13.96 2.12
C ASP A 247 -1.11 -13.88 0.62
N ALA A 248 -2.18 -13.72 -0.18
CA ALA A 248 -2.06 -13.52 -1.63
C ALA A 248 -1.18 -12.30 -1.93
N ARG A 249 -1.38 -11.22 -1.19
CA ARG A 249 -0.61 -9.99 -1.38
C ARG A 249 0.84 -10.09 -0.89
N ASP A 250 1.07 -10.75 0.23
CA ASP A 250 2.43 -11.00 0.74
C ASP A 250 3.22 -11.85 -0.29
N ALA A 251 2.58 -12.87 -0.87
CA ALA A 251 3.20 -13.70 -1.90
C ALA A 251 3.55 -12.92 -3.18
N GLU A 252 2.65 -12.05 -3.67
CA GLU A 252 2.94 -11.12 -4.77
C GLU A 252 4.14 -10.22 -4.45
N TYR A 253 4.16 -9.67 -3.23
CA TYR A 253 5.22 -8.78 -2.79
C TYR A 253 6.59 -9.49 -2.73
N GLN A 254 6.65 -10.70 -2.16
CA GLN A 254 7.87 -11.50 -2.13
C GLN A 254 8.34 -11.81 -3.56
N THR A 255 7.42 -12.19 -4.45
CA THR A 255 7.76 -12.43 -5.87
C THR A 255 8.40 -11.20 -6.53
N GLU A 256 7.90 -10.00 -6.25
CA GLU A 256 8.52 -8.77 -6.77
C GLU A 256 9.90 -8.48 -6.17
N LEU A 257 10.08 -8.73 -4.87
CA LEU A 257 11.37 -8.58 -4.22
C LEU A 257 12.40 -9.53 -4.84
N ASP A 258 12.03 -10.79 -5.08
CA ASP A 258 12.88 -11.78 -5.72
C ASP A 258 13.23 -11.38 -7.16
N GLN A 259 12.25 -10.91 -7.93
CA GLN A 259 12.49 -10.38 -9.27
C GLN A 259 13.41 -9.16 -9.26
N GLN A 260 13.27 -8.26 -8.29
CA GLN A 260 14.16 -7.10 -8.13
C GLN A 260 15.57 -7.55 -7.73
N ALA A 261 15.69 -8.51 -6.82
CA ALA A 261 16.97 -9.08 -6.41
C ALA A 261 17.67 -9.77 -7.59
N ALA A 262 16.95 -10.56 -8.39
CA ALA A 262 17.46 -11.18 -9.61
C ALA A 262 17.90 -10.14 -10.66
N LYS A 263 17.13 -9.07 -10.86
CA LYS A 263 17.54 -7.97 -11.76
C LYS A 263 18.80 -7.25 -11.25
N ARG A 264 18.95 -7.11 -9.93
CA ARG A 264 20.13 -6.49 -9.29
C ARG A 264 21.35 -7.39 -9.35
N SER A 265 21.20 -8.71 -9.23
CA SER A 265 22.32 -9.65 -9.33
C SER A 265 22.88 -9.73 -10.75
N VAL A 266 22.04 -9.61 -11.79
CA VAL A 266 22.49 -9.60 -13.19
C VAL A 266 23.22 -8.30 -13.55
N ARG A 267 22.86 -7.16 -12.96
CA ARG A 267 23.46 -5.84 -13.24
C ARG A 267 23.64 -4.99 -11.99
N PRO A 268 24.59 -5.33 -11.09
CA PRO A 268 24.74 -4.63 -9.82
C PRO A 268 25.11 -3.14 -10.00
N SER A 269 25.94 -2.83 -11.00
CA SER A 269 26.37 -1.46 -11.35
C SER A 269 25.24 -0.52 -11.74
N ARG A 270 24.08 -1.04 -12.16
CA ARG A 270 22.90 -0.24 -12.54
C ARG A 270 22.11 0.28 -11.34
N TYR A 271 22.23 -0.38 -10.19
CA TYR A 271 21.44 -0.08 -8.99
C TYR A 271 22.26 0.49 -7.84
N LYS A 272 23.58 0.61 -7.99
CA LYS A 272 24.47 1.21 -6.99
C LYS A 272 25.20 2.39 -7.59
N CYS A 273 25.41 3.45 -6.80
CA CYS A 273 26.29 4.52 -7.19
C CYS A 273 27.73 3.97 -7.34
N ALA A 274 28.37 4.24 -8.47
CA ALA A 274 29.73 3.77 -8.73
C ALA A 274 30.81 4.61 -8.01
N ALA A 275 30.47 5.81 -7.50
CA ALA A 275 31.42 6.63 -6.77
C ALA A 275 31.85 5.95 -5.46
N ALA A 276 33.16 5.82 -5.26
CA ALA A 276 33.74 5.19 -4.09
C ALA A 276 33.21 5.82 -2.78
N GLY A 277 32.72 4.97 -1.87
CA GLY A 277 32.18 5.40 -0.58
C GLY A 277 30.75 5.97 -0.62
N CYS A 278 30.10 6.07 -1.79
CA CYS A 278 28.71 6.53 -1.87
C CYS A 278 27.74 5.38 -1.54
N PRO A 279 26.94 5.46 -0.46
CA PRO A 279 26.04 4.38 -0.06
C PRO A 279 24.71 4.36 -0.84
N VAL A 280 24.58 5.21 -1.88
CA VAL A 280 23.30 5.37 -2.58
C VAL A 280 23.03 4.15 -3.46
N GLU A 281 21.93 3.47 -3.14
CA GLU A 281 21.36 2.39 -3.95
C GLU A 281 19.98 2.80 -4.47
N ALA A 282 19.73 2.52 -5.75
CA ALA A 282 18.47 2.79 -6.40
C ALA A 282 17.56 1.57 -6.39
N LEU A 283 16.28 1.82 -6.15
CA LEU A 283 15.24 0.79 -6.27
C LEU A 283 15.01 0.37 -7.73
N LYS A 284 15.12 1.33 -8.65
CA LYS A 284 14.94 1.12 -10.09
C LYS A 284 16.20 1.57 -10.83
N GLY A 285 16.59 0.79 -11.84
CA GLY A 285 17.82 1.04 -12.59
C GLY A 285 17.83 2.29 -13.48
N HIS A 286 16.78 3.12 -13.47
CA HIS A 286 16.77 4.43 -14.13
C HIS A 286 16.84 5.61 -13.15
N MET A 287 16.82 5.34 -11.83
CA MET A 287 16.92 6.41 -10.82
C MET A 287 18.34 6.94 -10.67
N LEU A 288 19.33 6.17 -11.14
CA LEU A 288 20.72 6.62 -11.25
C LEU A 288 21.00 7.02 -12.70
N ARG A 289 21.82 8.06 -12.86
CA ARG A 289 22.28 8.50 -14.17
C ARG A 289 23.39 7.59 -14.65
N SER A 290 23.17 6.90 -15.76
CA SER A 290 24.21 6.12 -16.40
C SER A 290 25.28 7.04 -17.00
N GLY A 291 26.54 6.62 -16.94
CA GLY A 291 27.62 7.33 -17.63
C GLY A 291 27.39 7.40 -19.14
N ALA A 292 27.76 8.53 -19.76
CA ALA A 292 27.64 8.73 -21.22
C ALA A 292 28.77 8.06 -22.04
N GLY A 293 29.61 7.26 -21.40
CA GLY A 293 30.74 6.58 -22.01
C GLY A 293 30.33 5.50 -23.01
N LYS A 294 31.24 5.18 -23.95
CA LYS A 294 31.09 4.09 -24.93
C LYS A 294 31.53 2.72 -24.40
N CYS A 295 31.71 2.60 -23.07
CA CYS A 295 32.01 1.31 -22.44
C CYS A 295 30.81 0.35 -22.57
N GLU A 296 31.09 -0.94 -22.48
CA GLU A 296 30.06 -1.96 -22.50
C GLU A 296 29.07 -1.78 -21.34
N GLU A 297 27.81 -2.14 -21.59
CA GLU A 297 26.71 -1.90 -20.66
C GLU A 297 26.88 -2.62 -19.31
N ALA A 298 27.61 -3.75 -19.27
CA ALA A 298 27.90 -4.47 -18.02
C ALA A 298 28.80 -3.66 -17.08
N TYR A 299 29.74 -2.89 -17.64
CA TYR A 299 30.72 -2.09 -16.90
C TYR A 299 30.37 -0.60 -16.85
N LYS A 300 29.23 -0.22 -17.44
CA LYS A 300 28.77 1.17 -17.47
C LYS A 300 28.36 1.60 -16.05
N PRO A 301 29.05 2.60 -15.46
CA PRO A 301 28.75 3.04 -14.11
C PRO A 301 27.46 3.84 -14.06
N SER A 302 26.80 3.82 -12.90
CA SER A 302 25.63 4.65 -12.62
C SER A 302 25.88 5.54 -11.41
N TYR A 303 25.37 6.77 -11.43
CA TYR A 303 25.66 7.78 -10.43
C TYR A 303 24.38 8.44 -9.91
N CYS A 304 24.32 8.74 -8.62
CA CYS A 304 23.21 9.48 -8.03
C CYS A 304 23.26 10.98 -8.41
N THR A 305 24.46 11.54 -8.59
CA THR A 305 24.66 12.96 -8.92
C THR A 305 25.81 13.18 -9.93
N LYS A 306 25.93 14.40 -10.47
CA LYS A 306 27.03 14.76 -11.38
C LYS A 306 28.37 14.84 -10.64
N GLU A 307 28.35 15.15 -9.35
CA GLU A 307 29.51 15.25 -8.48
C GLU A 307 30.13 13.87 -8.26
N CYS A 308 29.28 12.86 -7.98
CA CYS A 308 29.71 11.46 -7.90
C CYS A 308 30.33 10.98 -9.21
N GLN A 309 29.73 11.34 -10.36
CA GLN A 309 30.27 11.02 -11.68
C GLN A 309 31.66 11.62 -11.91
N ARG A 310 31.85 12.91 -11.57
CA ARG A 310 33.15 13.59 -11.72
C ARG A 310 34.21 13.01 -10.79
N ALA A 311 33.83 12.65 -9.56
CA ALA A 311 34.72 12.05 -8.58
C ALA A 311 35.25 10.70 -9.06
N ASP A 312 34.38 9.86 -9.62
CA ASP A 312 34.73 8.54 -10.14
C ASP A 312 35.44 8.57 -11.51
N TRP A 313 35.34 9.68 -12.25
CA TRP A 313 35.84 9.77 -13.63
C TRP A 313 37.31 9.37 -13.79
N LYS A 314 38.17 9.73 -12.83
CA LYS A 314 39.60 9.36 -12.87
C LYS A 314 39.80 7.84 -12.85
N ASN A 315 38.97 7.12 -12.10
CA ASN A 315 39.02 5.67 -11.97
C ASN A 315 38.36 4.97 -13.16
N HIS A 316 37.24 5.50 -13.66
CA HIS A 316 36.50 4.90 -14.76
C HIS A 316 37.12 5.15 -16.15
N LYS A 317 37.75 6.32 -16.35
CA LYS A 317 38.29 6.75 -17.66
C LYS A 317 39.15 5.70 -18.38
N PRO A 318 40.07 4.96 -17.72
CA PRO A 318 40.87 3.92 -18.39
C PRO A 318 40.03 2.80 -19.01
N MET A 319 38.90 2.46 -18.38
CA MET A 319 37.95 1.41 -18.82
C MET A 319 36.86 1.96 -19.75
N CYS A 320 36.74 3.28 -19.87
CA CYS A 320 35.74 3.96 -20.69
C CYS A 320 36.16 4.06 -22.18
N LYS A 321 36.59 2.94 -22.77
CA LYS A 321 36.99 2.87 -24.19
C LYS A 321 36.14 1.83 -24.93
N PRO A 322 35.70 2.12 -26.15
CA PRO A 322 35.03 1.12 -26.99
C PRO A 322 36.02 0.02 -27.40
N GLY A 323 35.57 -1.24 -27.41
CA GLY A 323 36.36 -2.37 -27.90
C GLY A 323 37.50 -2.82 -27.00
N LEU A 324 37.52 -2.42 -25.71
CA LEU A 324 38.37 -3.10 -24.75
C LEU A 324 37.82 -4.53 -24.60
N ASP A 325 38.62 -5.54 -24.92
CA ASP A 325 38.36 -6.92 -24.54
C ASP A 325 38.44 -7.00 -23.01
N VAL A 326 37.35 -6.61 -22.36
CA VAL A 326 37.20 -6.86 -20.94
C VAL A 326 37.14 -8.38 -20.82
N PRO A 327 37.98 -9.01 -19.97
CA PRO A 327 37.93 -10.45 -19.77
C PRO A 327 36.47 -10.79 -19.54
N LYS A 328 35.88 -11.56 -20.47
CA LYS A 328 34.52 -12.06 -20.30
C LYS A 328 34.56 -12.72 -18.94
N VAL A 329 33.89 -12.12 -17.96
CA VAL A 329 33.68 -12.76 -16.68
C VAL A 329 32.92 -14.01 -17.06
N GLU A 330 33.62 -15.14 -17.16
CA GLU A 330 33.01 -16.42 -17.44
C GLU A 330 31.98 -16.59 -16.35
N SER A 331 30.71 -16.51 -16.75
CA SER A 331 29.54 -16.57 -15.89
C SER A 331 29.39 -17.95 -15.21
N THR A 332 30.45 -18.75 -15.15
CA THR A 332 30.49 -20.13 -14.66
C THR A 332 30.49 -20.23 -13.14
N GLN A 333 30.59 -19.11 -12.42
CA GLN A 333 30.26 -19.05 -11.00
C GLN A 333 29.37 -17.84 -10.75
N THR A 334 28.06 -18.01 -10.93
CA THR A 334 27.15 -17.29 -10.05
C THR A 334 27.46 -17.82 -8.65
N PRO A 335 27.89 -16.99 -7.68
CA PRO A 335 27.71 -17.37 -6.29
C PRO A 335 26.20 -17.58 -6.17
N ILE A 336 25.80 -18.85 -6.00
CA ILE A 336 24.48 -19.23 -5.52
C ILE A 336 24.24 -18.29 -4.33
N PRO A 337 23.37 -17.27 -4.47
CA PRO A 337 23.25 -16.31 -3.40
C PRO A 337 22.69 -17.06 -2.19
N LEU A 338 23.21 -16.82 -0.99
CA LEU A 338 22.97 -17.61 0.22
C LEU A 338 21.47 -17.94 0.49
N TRP A 339 20.55 -17.13 -0.03
CA TRP A 339 19.09 -17.35 0.03
C TRP A 339 18.58 -18.53 -0.82
N SER A 340 19.34 -19.03 -1.80
CA SER A 340 18.96 -20.20 -2.62
C SER A 340 19.24 -21.55 -1.95
N HIS A 341 19.81 -21.55 -0.74
CA HIS A 341 19.84 -22.72 0.16
C HIS A 341 18.61 -22.80 1.08
N LEU A 342 17.73 -21.80 1.08
CA LEU A 342 16.44 -21.91 1.76
C LEU A 342 15.46 -22.66 0.85
N SER A 343 15.41 -23.98 1.03
CA SER A 343 14.48 -24.87 0.33
C SER A 343 13.01 -24.43 0.52
N PRO A 344 12.22 -24.31 -0.56
CA PRO A 344 10.76 -24.12 -0.51
C PRO A 344 9.97 -25.24 0.19
N SER A 345 10.63 -26.31 0.66
CA SER A 345 9.97 -27.45 1.34
C SER A 345 9.35 -27.10 2.70
N HIS A 346 9.60 -25.92 3.26
CA HIS A 346 8.95 -25.49 4.51
C HIS A 346 7.53 -24.93 4.30
N TRP A 347 7.18 -24.46 3.09
CA TRP A 347 5.88 -23.82 2.84
C TRP A 347 4.80 -24.77 2.33
N LYS A 348 5.16 -25.98 1.89
CA LYS A 348 4.22 -26.99 1.37
C LYS A 348 3.50 -27.81 2.46
N SER A 349 3.76 -27.60 3.74
CA SER A 349 3.09 -28.34 4.82
C SER A 349 1.75 -27.75 5.27
N LEU A 350 1.34 -26.58 4.74
CA LEU A 350 0.11 -25.91 5.16
C LEU A 350 -1.05 -25.94 4.13
N ASP A 351 -0.90 -26.61 2.98
CA ASP A 351 -1.86 -26.52 1.88
C ASP A 351 -2.63 -27.83 1.59
N GLN A 352 -2.66 -28.78 2.53
CA GLN A 352 -3.39 -30.05 2.34
C GLN A 352 -4.85 -30.08 2.83
N THR A 353 -5.44 -28.95 3.25
CA THR A 353 -6.85 -28.94 3.68
C THR A 353 -7.67 -27.79 3.08
N THR A 354 -7.83 -27.78 1.75
CA THR A 354 -9.04 -27.27 1.08
C THR A 354 -9.00 -27.58 -0.42
N SER A 355 -9.32 -28.83 -0.79
CA SER A 355 -9.68 -29.13 -2.18
C SER A 355 -11.09 -28.57 -2.47
N PHE A 356 -11.19 -27.29 -2.80
CA PHE A 356 -12.36 -26.77 -3.49
C PHE A 356 -12.21 -27.05 -4.98
N ARG A 357 -13.05 -27.97 -5.49
CA ARG A 357 -13.27 -28.18 -6.93
C ARG A 357 -13.70 -26.86 -7.57
N THR A 358 -12.82 -26.23 -8.33
CA THR A 358 -13.26 -25.26 -9.33
C THR A 358 -13.78 -26.05 -10.54
N SER A 359 -15.10 -25.97 -10.75
CA SER A 359 -15.76 -26.49 -11.95
C SER A 359 -15.18 -25.77 -13.17
N SER A 360 -14.47 -26.52 -14.01
CA SER A 360 -13.95 -26.05 -15.29
C SER A 360 -15.12 -25.72 -16.22
N ASN A 361 -15.34 -24.42 -16.41
CA ASN A 361 -16.31 -23.91 -17.36
C ASN A 361 -15.77 -24.15 -18.78
N LYS A 362 -16.18 -25.27 -19.40
CA LYS A 362 -15.85 -25.60 -20.80
C LYS A 362 -16.44 -24.51 -21.71
N ARG A 363 -15.58 -23.68 -22.28
CA ARG A 363 -15.95 -22.77 -23.39
C ARG A 363 -16.45 -23.62 -24.55
N LYS A 364 -17.73 -23.46 -24.93
CA LYS A 364 -18.28 -24.01 -26.17
C LYS A 364 -17.54 -23.38 -27.36
N PRO A 365 -17.15 -24.15 -28.38
CA PRO A 365 -16.57 -23.61 -29.61
C PRO A 365 -17.60 -22.76 -30.35
N LYS A 366 -17.10 -21.68 -30.96
CA LYS A 366 -17.84 -20.71 -31.76
C LYS A 366 -18.25 -21.37 -33.09
N PRO A 367 -19.52 -21.29 -33.54
CA PRO A 367 -19.90 -21.83 -34.83
C PRO A 367 -19.24 -21.01 -35.96
N SER A 368 -18.65 -21.72 -36.92
CA SER A 368 -18.15 -21.16 -38.17
C SER A 368 -19.33 -20.71 -39.05
N ALA A 369 -19.26 -19.49 -39.56
CA ALA A 369 -20.20 -19.01 -40.57
C ALA A 369 -19.89 -19.68 -41.91
N GLU A 370 -20.80 -20.52 -42.39
CA GLU A 370 -20.90 -20.92 -43.79
C GLU A 370 -21.29 -19.69 -44.64
N ARG A 371 -20.52 -19.47 -45.72
CA ARG A 371 -20.92 -18.57 -46.80
C ARG A 371 -21.64 -19.42 -47.82
N ASP A 372 -22.95 -19.21 -47.95
CA ASP A 372 -23.69 -19.65 -49.12
C ASP A 372 -23.30 -18.78 -50.32
N ILE A 373 -22.86 -19.45 -51.38
CA ILE A 373 -22.76 -18.89 -52.73
C ILE A 373 -24.05 -19.30 -53.44
N GLN A 374 -24.83 -18.31 -53.86
CA GLN A 374 -25.71 -18.39 -55.03
C GLN A 374 -25.49 -17.15 -55.88
#